data_AF-A0A3B3R3H6-F1
#
_entry.id   AF-A0A3B3R3H6-F1
#
_cell.length_a   1.000
_cell.length_b   1.000
_cell.length_c   1.000
_cell.angle_alpha   90.00
_cell.angle_beta   90.00
_cell.angle_gamma   90.00
#
_symmetry.space_group_name_H-M   'P 1'
#
loop_
_entity.id
_entity.type
_entity.pdbx_description
1 polymer ?
#
loop_
_entity_poly.entity_id
_entity_poly.type
_entity_poly.pdbx_seq_one_letter_code
_entity_poly.pdbx_strand_id
1 'polypeptide(L)'
;MEAGPMLDKRPPGSKVFNDSIHGHIWLHPLLVRIINTLQFNRLRNLKQLGGTYFVYPGASHNRFEHSIGVAHLAGRLVRALRKQQPELGISPRDELCVQIAGLCHDLGHGPFSHMFDDMFIKKLRPELEWKVMVF
;
A
#
# COMPACT_ATOMS: atom_id res chain seq x y z
N MET A 1 -8.23 15.39 38.66
CA MET A 1 -8.30 16.19 37.42
C MET A 1 -8.21 15.22 36.26
N GLU A 2 -9.34 14.83 35.70
CA GLU A 2 -9.42 13.89 34.58
C GLU A 2 -8.84 14.53 33.32
N ALA A 3 -7.80 13.91 32.76
CA ALA A 3 -7.45 14.14 31.37
C ALA A 3 -8.48 13.41 30.51
N GLY A 4 -9.48 14.15 29.99
CA GLY A 4 -10.43 13.60 29.01
C GLY A 4 -9.70 13.03 27.77
N PRO A 5 -10.30 12.06 27.07
CA PRO A 5 -9.64 11.43 25.92
C PRO A 5 -9.35 12.50 24.88
N MET A 6 -8.08 12.61 24.46
CA MET A 6 -7.71 13.40 23.29
C MET A 6 -8.53 12.91 22.10
N LEU A 7 -9.59 13.64 21.77
CA LEU A 7 -10.35 13.46 20.53
C LEU A 7 -9.33 13.51 19.39
N ASP A 8 -9.21 12.38 18.71
CA ASP A 8 -8.43 12.11 17.52
C ASP A 8 -8.72 13.18 16.46
N LYS A 9 -8.00 14.32 16.52
CA LYS A 9 -8.14 15.41 15.55
C LYS A 9 -7.42 15.00 14.26
N ARG A 10 -8.07 14.13 13.51
CA ARG A 10 -7.62 13.73 12.18
C ARG A 10 -7.59 14.94 11.26
N PRO A 11 -6.57 15.07 10.39
CA PRO A 11 -6.50 16.20 9.49
C PRO A 11 -7.73 16.23 8.57
N PRO A 12 -8.31 17.42 8.30
CA PRO A 12 -9.42 17.58 7.37
C PRO A 12 -9.11 16.91 6.02
N GLY A 13 -10.08 16.16 5.48
CA GLY A 13 -9.91 15.40 4.24
C GLY A 13 -9.33 13.98 4.40
N SER A 14 -9.14 13.50 5.63
CA SER A 14 -8.81 12.09 5.89
C SER A 14 -9.99 11.20 5.45
N LYS A 15 -9.69 10.00 4.93
CA LYS A 15 -10.72 9.06 4.44
C LYS A 15 -10.61 7.71 5.12
N VAL A 16 -11.76 7.07 5.33
CA VAL A 16 -11.87 5.68 5.78
C VAL A 16 -12.05 4.77 4.58
N PHE A 17 -11.28 3.69 4.55
CA PHE A 17 -11.52 2.54 3.69
C PHE A 17 -11.97 1.38 4.57
N ASN A 18 -13.02 0.68 4.13
CA ASN A 18 -13.45 -0.55 4.78
C ASN A 18 -12.79 -1.72 4.06
N ASP A 19 -11.85 -2.36 4.75
CA ASP A 19 -11.03 -3.45 4.24
C ASP A 19 -11.43 -4.76 4.92
N SER A 20 -11.55 -5.85 4.16
CA SER A 20 -12.01 -7.14 4.69
C SER A 20 -10.97 -7.84 5.58
N ILE A 21 -9.70 -7.43 5.52
CA ILE A 21 -8.59 -8.03 6.27
C ILE A 21 -8.25 -7.17 7.49
N HIS A 22 -8.25 -5.84 7.34
CA HIS A 22 -7.81 -4.90 8.37
C HIS A 22 -8.94 -4.07 9.00
N GLY A 23 -10.19 -4.26 8.55
CA GLY A 23 -11.34 -3.48 9.02
C GLY A 23 -11.26 -2.03 8.56
N HIS A 24 -11.41 -1.08 9.49
CA HIS A 24 -11.37 0.34 9.15
C HIS A 24 -9.94 0.87 9.02
N ILE A 25 -9.53 1.17 7.79
CA ILE A 25 -8.25 1.80 7.48
C ILE A 25 -8.44 3.31 7.34
N TRP A 26 -7.75 4.08 8.18
CA TRP A 26 -7.68 5.54 8.10
C TRP A 26 -6.47 5.98 7.28
N LEU A 27 -6.69 6.78 6.25
CA LEU A 27 -5.62 7.32 5.41
C LEU A 27 -5.57 8.85 5.46
N HIS A 28 -4.34 9.36 5.58
CA HIS A 28 -4.01 10.78 5.51
C HIS A 28 -4.44 11.38 4.15
N PRO A 29 -4.90 12.65 4.08
CA PRO A 29 -5.36 13.28 2.84
C PRO A 29 -4.36 13.17 1.67
N LEU A 30 -3.06 13.21 1.97
CA LEU A 30 -2.01 13.06 0.95
C LEU A 30 -2.03 11.65 0.29
N LEU A 31 -2.20 10.60 1.09
CA LEU A 31 -2.33 9.23 0.57
C LEU A 31 -3.60 9.11 -0.28
N VAL A 32 -4.70 9.72 0.15
CA VAL A 32 -5.96 9.76 -0.61
C VAL A 32 -5.77 10.46 -1.96
N ARG A 33 -5.00 11.56 -2.01
CA ARG A 33 -4.66 12.24 -3.26
C ARG A 33 -3.86 11.34 -4.20
N ILE A 34 -2.89 10.57 -3.68
CA ILE A 34 -2.11 9.59 -4.48
C ILE A 34 -3.03 8.49 -5.01
N ILE A 35 -3.91 7.94 -4.16
CA ILE A 35 -4.90 6.92 -4.55
C ILE A 35 -5.82 7.41 -5.66
N ASN A 36 -6.19 8.70 -5.65
CA ASN A 36 -7.07 9.32 -6.64
C ASN A 36 -6.37 9.71 -7.96
N THR A 37 -5.20 9.12 -8.26
CA THR A 37 -4.52 9.29 -9.54
C THR A 37 -4.82 8.12 -10.49
N LEU A 38 -4.60 8.32 -11.79
CA LEU A 38 -4.73 7.25 -12.79
C LEU A 38 -3.68 6.15 -12.56
N GLN A 39 -2.47 6.55 -12.18
CA GLN A 39 -1.32 5.68 -11.93
C GLN A 39 -1.62 4.67 -10.82
N PHE A 40 -2.28 5.11 -9.75
CA PHE A 40 -2.67 4.23 -8.65
C PHE A 40 -3.94 3.43 -8.97
N ASN A 41 -4.99 4.05 -9.54
CA ASN A 41 -6.22 3.34 -9.87
C ASN A 41 -6.04 2.23 -10.91
N ARG A 42 -4.98 2.30 -11.75
CA ARG A 42 -4.55 1.19 -12.62
C ARG A 42 -4.44 -0.14 -11.88
N LEU A 43 -4.00 -0.15 -10.62
CA LEU A 43 -3.81 -1.36 -9.82
C LEU A 43 -5.12 -2.13 -9.57
N ARG A 44 -6.29 -1.51 -9.77
CA ARG A 44 -7.60 -2.18 -9.66
C ARG A 44 -7.80 -3.27 -10.70
N ASN A 45 -7.03 -3.23 -11.78
CA ASN A 45 -7.15 -4.15 -12.90
C ASN A 45 -6.02 -5.19 -12.95
N LEU A 46 -5.17 -5.24 -11.91
CA LEU A 46 -4.04 -6.17 -11.84
C LEU A 46 -4.27 -7.20 -10.73
N LYS A 47 -4.64 -8.41 -11.13
CA LYS A 47 -4.83 -9.54 -10.20
C LYS A 47 -3.55 -9.77 -9.40
N GLN A 48 -3.67 -9.80 -8.08
CA GLN A 48 -2.54 -10.00 -7.17
C GLN A 48 -1.76 -11.26 -7.55
N LEU A 49 -2.49 -12.35 -7.75
CA LEU A 49 -1.95 -13.68 -8.02
C LEU A 49 -2.02 -14.07 -9.50
N GLY A 50 -2.27 -13.11 -10.41
CA GLY A 50 -2.28 -13.36 -11.85
C GLY A 50 -3.15 -14.54 -12.27
N GLY A 51 -2.54 -15.53 -12.92
CA GLY A 51 -3.23 -16.72 -13.45
C GLY A 51 -3.85 -17.64 -12.39
N THR A 52 -3.43 -17.53 -11.13
CA THR A 52 -4.00 -18.31 -10.01
C THR A 52 -5.52 -18.10 -9.89
N TYR A 53 -6.03 -16.94 -10.30
CA TYR A 53 -7.47 -16.66 -10.34
C TYR A 53 -8.27 -17.68 -11.19
N PHE A 54 -7.67 -18.24 -12.25
CA PHE A 54 -8.31 -19.23 -13.11
C PHE A 54 -8.39 -20.62 -12.47
N VAL A 55 -7.66 -20.86 -11.37
CA VAL A 55 -7.69 -22.11 -10.61
C VAL A 55 -8.47 -21.92 -9.31
N TYR A 56 -8.29 -20.76 -8.66
CA TYR A 56 -8.91 -20.42 -7.39
C TYR A 56 -9.82 -19.20 -7.57
N PRO A 57 -11.15 -19.37 -7.69
CA PRO A 57 -12.06 -18.26 -7.95
C PRO A 57 -12.07 -17.20 -6.81
N GLY A 58 -11.67 -17.59 -5.60
CA GLY A 58 -11.49 -16.68 -4.47
C GLY A 58 -10.25 -15.77 -4.58
N ALA A 59 -9.28 -16.10 -5.44
CA ALA A 59 -8.11 -15.26 -5.71
C ALA A 59 -8.44 -14.10 -6.67
N SER A 60 -9.58 -13.44 -6.43
CA SER A 60 -10.13 -12.39 -7.27
C SER A 60 -9.58 -10.99 -6.97
N HIS A 61 -8.83 -10.86 -5.86
CA HIS A 61 -8.25 -9.60 -5.41
C HIS A 61 -7.15 -9.07 -6.34
N ASN A 62 -6.99 -7.76 -6.33
CA ASN A 62 -6.06 -7.00 -7.13
C ASN A 62 -5.01 -6.29 -6.25
N ARG A 63 -3.98 -5.76 -6.90
CA ARG A 63 -2.87 -5.02 -6.27
C ARG A 63 -3.33 -3.75 -5.55
N PHE A 64 -4.49 -3.20 -5.92
CA PHE A 64 -5.03 -1.95 -5.36
C PHE A 64 -5.31 -2.05 -3.85
N GLU A 65 -6.15 -3.02 -3.45
CA GLU A 65 -6.52 -3.22 -2.06
C GLU A 65 -5.32 -3.68 -1.22
N HIS A 66 -4.45 -4.52 -1.80
CA HIS A 66 -3.20 -4.92 -1.18
C HIS A 66 -2.31 -3.71 -0.87
N SER A 67 -2.10 -2.80 -1.83
CA SER A 67 -1.29 -1.60 -1.65
C SER A 67 -1.82 -0.68 -0.54
N ILE A 68 -3.15 -0.57 -0.40
CA ILE A 68 -3.78 0.16 0.70
C ILE A 68 -3.50 -0.53 2.04
N GLY A 69 -3.61 -1.86 2.11
CA GLY A 69 -3.26 -2.66 3.28
C GLY A 69 -1.80 -2.49 3.70
N VAL A 70 -0.87 -2.50 2.74
CA VAL A 70 0.56 -2.29 3.03
C VAL A 70 0.82 -0.89 3.59
N ALA A 71 0.23 0.16 3.01
CA ALA A 71 0.33 1.51 3.56
C ALA A 71 -0.19 1.61 5.02
N HIS A 72 -1.28 0.90 5.31
CA HIS A 72 -1.84 0.82 6.66
C HIS A 72 -0.88 0.15 7.65
N LEU A 73 -0.35 -1.02 7.30
CA LEU A 73 0.58 -1.77 8.17
C LEU A 73 1.90 -1.03 8.35
N ALA A 74 2.45 -0.44 7.29
CA ALA A 74 3.66 0.37 7.33
C ALA A 74 3.50 1.55 8.31
N GLY A 75 2.36 2.25 8.24
CA GLY A 75 2.03 3.32 9.17
C GLY A 75 1.85 2.86 10.62
N ARG A 76 1.23 1.70 10.83
CA ARG A 76 1.07 1.12 12.19
C ARG A 76 2.43 0.78 12.81
N LEU A 77 3.32 0.15 12.04
CA LEU A 77 4.63 -0.25 12.51
C LEU A 77 5.49 0.97 12.88
N VAL A 78 5.64 1.94 11.97
CA VAL A 78 6.47 3.12 12.22
C VAL A 78 5.95 3.96 13.39
N ARG A 79 4.62 4.04 13.57
CA ARG A 79 4.00 4.70 14.71
C ARG A 79 4.25 3.98 16.03
N ALA A 80 4.22 2.65 16.03
CA ALA A 80 4.56 1.84 17.20
C ALA A 80 6.02 2.07 17.61
N LEU A 81 6.95 2.03 16.65
CA LEU A 81 8.37 2.34 16.89
C LEU A 81 8.56 3.75 17.44
N ARG A 82 7.92 4.76 16.85
CA ARG A 82 7.97 6.15 17.35
C ARG A 82 7.49 6.26 18.80
N LYS A 83 6.43 5.52 19.16
CA LYS A 83 5.87 5.54 20.52
C LYS A 83 6.75 4.82 21.53
N GLN A 84 7.34 3.69 21.13
CA GLN A 84 8.13 2.83 22.02
C GLN A 84 9.57 3.31 22.18
N GLN A 85 10.11 4.00 21.18
CA GLN A 85 11.50 4.44 21.13
C GLN A 85 11.60 5.92 20.67
N PRO A 86 11.18 6.89 21.52
CA PRO A 86 11.21 8.31 21.17
C PRO A 86 12.61 8.83 20.79
N GLU A 87 13.66 8.20 21.31
CA GLU A 87 15.06 8.50 21.01
C GLU A 87 15.44 8.32 19.54
N LEU A 88 14.67 7.54 18.77
CA LEU A 88 14.85 7.39 17.32
C LEU A 88 14.50 8.68 16.55
N GLY A 89 13.82 9.64 17.17
CA GLY A 89 13.50 10.92 16.54
C GLY A 89 12.56 10.82 15.33
N ILE A 90 11.77 9.74 15.22
CA ILE A 90 10.86 9.50 14.08
C ILE A 90 9.81 10.62 14.03
N SER A 91 9.87 11.44 12.99
CA SER A 91 8.97 12.56 12.80
C SER A 91 7.63 12.13 12.16
N PRO A 92 6.57 12.95 12.24
CA PRO A 92 5.34 12.73 11.46
C PRO A 92 5.58 12.68 9.94
N ARG A 93 6.63 13.36 9.45
CA ARG A 93 7.04 13.32 8.05
C ARG A 93 7.58 11.94 7.67
N ASP A 94 8.41 11.33 8.53
CA ASP A 94 8.96 9.99 8.30
C ASP A 94 7.86 8.94 8.26
N GLU A 95 6.91 9.01 9.20
CA GLU A 95 5.71 8.14 9.19
C GLU A 95 4.96 8.25 7.86
N LEU A 96 4.70 9.47 7.38
CA LEU A 96 3.98 9.68 6.13
C LEU A 96 4.79 9.18 4.91
N CYS A 97 6.10 9.40 4.88
CA CYS A 97 6.98 8.87 3.84
C CYS A 97 6.97 7.34 3.79
N VAL A 98 7.01 6.67 4.95
CA VAL A 98 6.93 5.20 5.05
C VAL A 98 5.57 4.70 4.57
N GLN A 99 4.47 5.36 4.92
CA GLN A 99 3.15 5.03 4.39
C GLN A 99 3.05 5.19 2.87
N ILE A 100 3.63 6.27 2.30
CA ILE A 100 3.66 6.50 0.85
C ILE A 100 4.49 5.42 0.16
N ALA A 101 5.65 5.06 0.72
CA ALA A 101 6.48 3.98 0.19
C ALA A 101 5.72 2.65 0.18
N GLY A 102 5.05 2.30 1.28
CA GLY A 102 4.19 1.11 1.36
C GLY A 102 3.02 1.15 0.38
N LEU A 103 2.37 2.30 0.23
CA LEU A 103 1.30 2.51 -0.74
C LEU A 103 1.80 2.29 -2.17
N CYS A 104 2.97 2.82 -2.51
CA CYS A 104 3.44 2.91 -3.90
C CYS A 104 4.30 1.72 -4.35
N HIS A 105 4.62 0.77 -3.47
CA HIS A 105 5.61 -0.28 -3.78
C HIS A 105 5.24 -1.11 -5.01
N ASP A 106 3.95 -1.40 -5.18
CA ASP A 106 3.41 -2.23 -6.27
C ASP A 106 3.05 -1.44 -7.55
N LEU A 107 3.29 -0.12 -7.61
CA LEU A 107 2.92 0.70 -8.77
C LEU A 107 3.51 0.19 -10.09
N GLY A 108 4.69 -0.42 -10.03
CA GLY A 108 5.44 -0.90 -11.19
C GLY A 108 4.93 -2.20 -11.82
N HIS A 109 4.06 -2.96 -11.15
CA HIS A 109 3.64 -4.27 -11.65
C HIS A 109 2.92 -4.21 -12.99
N GLY A 110 3.21 -5.15 -13.88
CA GLY A 110 2.52 -5.32 -15.17
C GLY A 110 1.29 -6.25 -15.13
N PRO A 111 0.67 -6.53 -16.29
CA PRO A 111 -0.44 -7.48 -16.41
C PRO A 111 -0.12 -8.86 -15.82
N PHE A 112 -1.03 -9.41 -15.01
CA PHE A 112 -0.80 -10.66 -14.27
C PHE A 112 0.37 -10.62 -13.26
N SER A 113 0.72 -9.43 -12.77
CA SER A 113 1.68 -9.23 -11.69
C SER A 113 3.04 -9.88 -12.01
N HIS A 114 3.52 -10.82 -11.19
CA HIS A 114 4.83 -11.45 -11.37
C HIS A 114 5.01 -12.16 -12.71
N MET A 115 3.94 -12.62 -13.36
CA MET A 115 4.06 -13.22 -14.69
C MET A 115 4.63 -12.23 -15.71
N PHE A 116 4.33 -10.94 -15.60
CA PHE A 116 4.87 -9.93 -16.50
C PHE A 116 6.37 -9.76 -16.32
N ASP A 117 6.78 -9.49 -15.08
CA ASP A 117 8.16 -9.11 -14.77
C ASP A 117 9.09 -10.33 -14.84
N ASP A 118 8.66 -11.48 -14.33
CA ASP A 118 9.50 -12.67 -14.18
C ASP A 118 9.47 -13.64 -15.35
N MET A 119 8.48 -13.55 -16.23
CA MET A 119 8.38 -14.45 -17.39
C MET A 119 8.30 -13.68 -18.71
N PHE A 120 7.33 -12.79 -18.86
CA PHE A 120 7.08 -12.13 -20.15
C PHE A 120 8.24 -11.21 -20.56
N ILE A 121 8.65 -10.28 -19.69
CA ILE A 121 9.73 -9.34 -19.98
C ILE A 121 11.06 -10.08 -20.15
N LYS A 122 11.40 -11.02 -19.26
CA LYS A 122 12.62 -11.82 -19.38
C LYS A 122 12.69 -12.60 -20.69
N LYS A 123 11.55 -13.08 -21.20
CA LYS A 123 11.49 -13.79 -22.49
C LYS A 123 11.53 -12.83 -23.70
N LEU A 124 10.89 -11.67 -23.60
CA LEU A 124 10.78 -10.71 -24.71
C LEU A 124 12.03 -9.85 -24.86
N ARG A 125 12.64 -9.44 -23.74
CA ARG A 125 13.75 -8.49 -23.63
C ARG A 125 14.79 -9.00 -22.62
N PRO A 126 15.47 -10.11 -22.90
CA PRO A 126 16.39 -10.76 -21.95
C PRO A 126 17.60 -9.89 -21.57
N GLU A 127 17.95 -8.90 -22.39
CA GLU A 127 19.03 -7.96 -22.15
C GLU A 127 18.68 -6.85 -21.14
N LEU A 128 17.38 -6.67 -20.83
CA LEU A 128 16.93 -5.68 -19.86
C LEU A 128 16.88 -6.29 -18.46
N GLU A 129 17.57 -5.66 -17.51
CA GLU A 129 17.30 -5.87 -16.10
C GLU A 129 16.06 -5.06 -15.68
N TRP A 130 14.89 -5.70 -15.75
CA TRP A 130 13.63 -5.14 -15.29
C TRP A 130 13.21 -5.78 -13.97
N LYS A 131 12.96 -4.95 -12.96
CA LYS A 131 12.41 -5.40 -11.66
C LYS A 131 11.41 -4.38 -11.16
N VAL A 132 10.32 -4.91 -10.60
CA VAL A 132 9.39 -4.14 -9.78
C VAL A 132 9.83 -4.28 -8.34
N MET A 133 9.65 -3.24 -7.54
CA MET A 133 9.98 -3.26 -6.13
C MET A 133 9.00 -4.17 -5.39
N VAL A 134 9.50 -5.29 -4.85
CA VAL A 134 8.73 -6.22 -4.03
C VAL A 134 9.39 -6.21 -2.65
N PHE A 135 8.62 -5.92 -1.60
CA PHE A 135 9.08 -6.04 -0.20
C PHE A 135 8.71 -7.41 0.35
#